data_AF-A0A7V4ZDM2-F1
#
_entry.id   AF-A0A7V4ZDM2-F1
#
_cell.length_a   1.000
_cell.length_b   1.000
_cell.length_c   1.000
_cell.angle_alpha   90.00
_cell.angle_beta   90.00
_cell.angle_gamma   90.00
#
_symmetry.space_group_name_H-M   'P 1'
#
loop_
_entity.id
_entity.type
_entity.pdbx_description
1 polymer ?
#
loop_
_entity_poly.entity_id
_entity_poly.type
_entity_poly.pdbx_seq_one_letter_code
_entity_poly.pdbx_strand_id
1 'polypeptide(L)'
;MPLNEKQIAQLRESIQHYDFPCVYYDFVENRKITAPNMHGLEAAIGCMLRAPDINGVKDGLANVLYWGYAQTGYGLTRVNRFRREVTNDHLTHFQNLLAGNRVPNLIQVGGLGIPEFSGVSFVSKVLMFLNPNDYCVLDLKLAGLRTSANHRALSRLVVNKTHIRITENNQAVYDDWREECRSISDHYFAGQYRVVDVERGFFGLIGRRQLQLAQTIYAAA
;
A
#
# COMPACT_ATOMS: atom_id res chain seq x y z
N MET A 1 21.54 17.09 2.00
CA MET A 1 22.00 17.12 3.41
C MET A 1 21.29 15.98 4.11
N PRO A 2 21.99 15.16 4.91
CA PRO A 2 21.37 14.05 5.64
C PRO A 2 20.34 14.55 6.65
N LEU A 3 19.44 13.66 7.10
CA LEU A 3 18.49 14.00 8.15
C LEU A 3 19.21 14.38 9.45
N ASN A 4 18.70 15.39 10.14
CA ASN A 4 19.11 15.68 11.52
C ASN A 4 18.35 14.80 12.53
N GLU A 5 18.84 14.75 13.77
CA GLU A 5 18.26 13.91 14.83
C GLU A 5 16.77 14.19 15.08
N LYS A 6 16.35 15.47 14.99
CA LYS A 6 14.95 15.86 15.16
C LYS A 6 14.07 15.28 14.06
N GLN A 7 14.52 15.32 12.81
CA GLN A 7 13.81 14.73 11.66
C GLN A 7 13.70 13.21 11.79
N ILE A 8 14.79 12.54 12.19
CA ILE A 8 14.81 11.10 12.44
C ILE A 8 13.81 10.74 13.54
N ALA A 9 13.81 11.49 14.66
CA ALA A 9 12.88 11.28 15.76
C ALA A 9 11.41 11.51 15.35
N GLN A 10 11.13 12.54 14.56
CA GLN A 10 9.78 12.83 14.07
C GLN A 10 9.25 11.75 13.12
N LEU A 11 10.10 11.23 12.22
CA LEU A 11 9.73 10.11 11.38
C LEU A 11 9.50 8.85 12.21
N ARG A 12 10.41 8.53 13.16
CA ARG A 12 10.27 7.39 14.08
C ARG A 12 8.95 7.42 14.84
N GLU A 13 8.63 8.58 15.43
CA GLU A 13 7.38 8.77 16.18
C GLU A 13 6.18 8.52 15.27
N SER A 14 6.22 9.00 14.02
CA SER A 14 5.16 8.77 13.05
C SER A 14 4.99 7.30 12.66
N ILE A 15 6.08 6.56 12.53
CA ILE A 15 6.06 5.11 12.27
C ILE A 15 5.41 4.38 13.45
N GLN A 16 5.85 4.69 14.67
CA GLN A 16 5.39 4.00 15.89
C GLN A 16 3.93 4.28 16.25
N HIS A 17 3.43 5.47 15.89
CA HIS A 17 2.06 5.90 16.18
C HIS A 17 1.15 5.86 14.95
N TYR A 18 1.48 5.04 13.95
CA TYR A 18 0.57 4.79 12.83
C TYR A 18 -0.73 4.16 13.34
N ASP A 19 -1.84 4.87 13.15
CA ASP A 19 -3.13 4.60 13.81
C ASP A 19 -4.24 4.18 12.83
N PHE A 20 -3.88 3.80 11.60
CA PHE A 20 -4.87 3.36 10.64
C PHE A 20 -5.58 2.08 11.13
N PRO A 21 -6.90 1.94 10.91
CA PRO A 21 -7.66 0.83 11.47
C PRO A 21 -7.08 -0.56 11.18
N CYS A 22 -6.87 -1.34 12.25
CA CYS A 22 -6.49 -2.76 12.19
C CYS A 22 -7.72 -3.65 11.97
N VAL A 23 -8.47 -3.43 10.89
CA VAL A 23 -9.74 -4.12 10.65
C VAL A 23 -9.80 -4.78 9.27
N TYR A 24 -10.42 -5.95 9.22
CA TYR A 24 -10.85 -6.62 8.00
C TYR A 24 -12.30 -7.12 8.18
N TYR A 25 -12.88 -7.70 7.15
CA TYR A 25 -14.26 -8.16 7.12
C TYR A 25 -14.30 -9.66 6.85
N ASP A 26 -15.06 -10.36 7.67
CA ASP A 26 -15.45 -11.75 7.47
C ASP A 26 -16.73 -11.76 6.64
N PHE A 27 -16.62 -12.15 5.37
CA PHE A 27 -17.75 -12.14 4.42
C PHE A 27 -18.67 -13.35 4.58
N VAL A 28 -18.24 -14.38 5.31
CA VAL A 28 -19.06 -15.56 5.61
C VAL A 28 -19.94 -15.25 6.81
N GLU A 29 -19.34 -14.76 7.89
CA GLU A 29 -20.04 -14.39 9.14
C GLU A 29 -20.62 -12.97 9.09
N ASN A 30 -20.44 -12.25 7.98
CA ASN A 30 -20.95 -10.90 7.73
C ASN A 30 -20.62 -9.91 8.87
N ARG A 31 -19.37 -9.92 9.34
CA ARG A 31 -18.93 -9.11 10.49
C ARG A 31 -17.53 -8.52 10.31
N LYS A 32 -17.32 -7.35 10.92
CA LYS A 32 -15.99 -6.74 11.03
C LYS A 32 -15.16 -7.49 12.06
N ILE A 33 -13.91 -7.79 11.71
CA ILE A 33 -12.90 -8.34 12.62
C ILE A 33 -11.86 -7.26 12.90
N THR A 34 -11.52 -7.09 14.17
CA THR A 34 -10.38 -6.26 14.60
C THR A 34 -9.19 -7.18 14.82
N ALA A 35 -8.14 -7.01 14.03
CA ALA A 35 -6.87 -7.70 14.24
C ALA A 35 -6.14 -7.11 15.46
N PRO A 36 -5.31 -7.89 16.17
CA PRO A 36 -4.59 -7.40 17.35
C PRO A 36 -3.67 -6.20 17.07
N ASN A 37 -3.09 -6.14 15.86
CA ASN A 37 -2.19 -5.09 15.39
C ASN A 37 -2.08 -5.13 13.85
N MET A 38 -1.28 -4.23 13.28
CA MET A 38 -1.12 -4.18 11.81
C MET A 38 -0.45 -5.40 11.21
N HIS A 39 0.50 -6.01 11.92
CA HIS A 39 1.11 -7.24 11.46
C HIS A 39 0.09 -8.39 11.37
N GLY A 40 -0.79 -8.51 12.37
CA GLY A 40 -1.89 -9.48 12.36
C GLY A 40 -2.88 -9.25 11.21
N LEU A 41 -3.20 -7.98 10.91
CA LEU A 41 -4.04 -7.65 9.75
C LEU A 41 -3.35 -8.06 8.43
N GLU A 42 -2.08 -7.68 8.28
CA GLU A 42 -1.30 -7.97 7.08
C GLU A 42 -1.21 -9.47 6.83
N ALA A 43 -0.93 -10.25 7.87
CA ALA A 43 -0.88 -11.70 7.81
C ALA A 43 -2.26 -12.28 7.42
N ALA A 44 -3.35 -11.81 8.03
CA ALA A 44 -4.70 -12.29 7.71
C ALA A 44 -5.06 -12.03 6.24
N ILE A 45 -4.90 -10.80 5.75
CA ILE A 45 -5.20 -10.44 4.36
C ILE A 45 -4.23 -11.14 3.40
N GLY A 46 -2.95 -11.22 3.73
CA GLY A 46 -1.93 -11.92 2.95
C GLY A 46 -2.19 -13.43 2.81
N CYS A 47 -2.73 -14.08 3.85
CA CYS A 47 -3.17 -15.47 3.80
C CYS A 47 -4.39 -15.63 2.87
N MET A 48 -5.39 -14.75 2.98
CA MET A 48 -6.57 -14.78 2.10
C MET A 48 -6.18 -14.56 0.62
N LEU A 49 -5.29 -13.61 0.33
CA LEU A 49 -4.79 -13.37 -1.03
C LEU A 49 -4.06 -14.58 -1.64
N ARG A 50 -3.52 -15.47 -0.80
CA ARG A 50 -2.82 -16.71 -1.19
C ARG A 50 -3.66 -17.96 -0.99
N ALA A 51 -4.97 -17.82 -0.73
CA ALA A 51 -5.83 -18.96 -0.50
C ALA A 51 -5.81 -19.91 -1.72
N PRO A 52 -5.83 -21.23 -1.49
CA PRO A 52 -5.86 -22.20 -2.57
C PRO A 52 -7.21 -22.19 -3.31
N ASP A 53 -8.29 -21.79 -2.64
CA ASP A 53 -9.62 -21.69 -3.22
C ASP A 53 -9.94 -20.26 -3.71
N ILE A 54 -10.78 -20.19 -4.75
CA ILE A 54 -11.17 -18.93 -5.40
C ILE A 54 -11.89 -17.97 -4.44
N ASN A 55 -12.67 -18.49 -3.49
CA ASN A 55 -13.43 -17.65 -2.55
C ASN A 55 -12.50 -16.97 -1.54
N GLY A 56 -11.49 -17.68 -1.03
CA GLY A 56 -10.48 -17.09 -0.17
C GLY A 56 -9.73 -15.94 -0.85
N VAL A 57 -9.36 -16.11 -2.13
CA VAL A 57 -8.72 -15.03 -2.92
C VAL A 57 -9.67 -13.85 -3.13
N LYS A 58 -10.93 -14.13 -3.44
CA LYS A 58 -11.98 -13.11 -3.53
C LYS A 58 -12.13 -12.33 -2.23
N ASP A 59 -12.09 -13.00 -1.09
CA ASP A 59 -12.16 -12.40 0.24
C ASP A 59 -10.90 -11.58 0.55
N GLY A 60 -9.72 -12.05 0.13
CA GLY A 60 -8.47 -11.31 0.25
C GLY A 60 -8.51 -9.99 -0.51
N LEU A 61 -8.85 -10.02 -1.79
CA LEU A 61 -8.99 -8.81 -2.62
C LEU A 61 -10.09 -7.89 -2.08
N ALA A 62 -11.25 -8.44 -1.70
CA ALA A 62 -12.32 -7.66 -1.08
C ALA A 62 -11.85 -6.97 0.22
N ASN A 63 -11.00 -7.62 1.00
CA ASN A 63 -10.44 -7.06 2.22
C ASN A 63 -9.38 -5.98 1.97
N VAL A 64 -8.60 -6.06 0.89
CA VAL A 64 -7.73 -4.96 0.46
C VAL A 64 -8.55 -3.69 0.19
N LEU A 65 -9.69 -3.83 -0.50
CA LEU A 65 -10.62 -2.72 -0.72
C LEU A 65 -11.26 -2.23 0.58
N TYR A 66 -11.79 -3.15 1.39
CA TYR A 66 -12.42 -2.83 2.66
C TYR A 66 -11.48 -2.02 3.55
N TRP A 67 -10.24 -2.48 3.70
CA TRP A 67 -9.22 -1.79 4.48
C TRP A 67 -8.88 -0.42 3.89
N GLY A 68 -8.69 -0.32 2.56
CA GLY A 68 -8.44 0.95 1.88
C GLY A 68 -9.53 2.01 2.09
N TYR A 69 -10.72 1.59 2.49
CA TYR A 69 -11.86 2.46 2.80
C TYR A 69 -12.28 2.43 4.28
N ALA A 70 -11.49 1.84 5.20
CA ALA A 70 -11.88 1.63 6.59
C ALA A 70 -12.25 2.92 7.34
N GLN A 71 -11.71 4.06 6.93
CA GLN A 71 -12.02 5.38 7.49
C GLN A 71 -13.14 6.13 6.75
N THR A 72 -13.75 5.52 5.73
CA THR A 72 -14.79 6.14 4.89
C THR A 72 -16.08 5.31 4.92
N GLY A 73 -17.23 5.95 5.10
CA GLY A 73 -18.53 5.27 5.26
C GLY A 73 -19.05 4.49 4.04
N TYR A 74 -18.38 4.56 2.89
CA TYR A 74 -18.83 3.92 1.63
C TYR A 74 -18.03 2.65 1.26
N GLY A 75 -17.14 2.16 2.14
CA GLY A 75 -16.28 1.01 1.86
C GLY A 75 -17.06 -0.27 1.50
N LEU A 76 -18.14 -0.58 2.23
CA LEU A 76 -18.96 -1.76 1.97
C LEU A 76 -19.66 -1.71 0.60
N THR A 77 -20.11 -0.53 0.15
CA THR A 77 -20.74 -0.39 -1.17
C THR A 77 -19.77 -0.77 -2.29
N ARG A 78 -18.53 -0.29 -2.23
CA ARG A 78 -17.50 -0.63 -3.22
C ARG A 78 -17.07 -2.09 -3.15
N VAL A 79 -16.92 -2.62 -1.94
CA VAL A 79 -16.63 -4.04 -1.73
C VAL A 79 -17.74 -4.92 -2.30
N ASN A 80 -19.02 -4.59 -2.06
CA ASN A 80 -20.15 -5.33 -2.60
C ASN A 80 -20.21 -5.25 -4.13
N ARG A 81 -19.89 -4.10 -4.71
CA ARG A 81 -19.76 -3.94 -6.16
C ARG A 81 -18.65 -4.84 -6.71
N PHE A 82 -17.44 -4.77 -6.15
CA PHE A 82 -16.33 -5.66 -6.50
C PHE A 82 -16.74 -7.13 -6.43
N ARG A 83 -17.36 -7.57 -5.32
CA ARG A 83 -17.74 -8.98 -5.13
C ARG A 83 -18.78 -9.47 -6.14
N ARG A 84 -19.64 -8.58 -6.67
CA ARG A 84 -20.58 -8.95 -7.76
C ARG A 84 -19.91 -8.99 -9.13
N GLU A 85 -18.98 -8.07 -9.39
CA GLU A 85 -18.43 -7.85 -10.73
C GLU A 85 -17.18 -8.69 -11.01
N VAL A 86 -16.44 -9.09 -9.98
CA VAL A 86 -15.26 -9.94 -10.15
C VAL A 86 -15.68 -11.36 -10.58
N THR A 87 -15.10 -11.82 -11.68
CA THR A 87 -15.33 -13.15 -12.25
C THR A 87 -14.33 -14.16 -11.71
N ASN A 88 -14.63 -15.45 -11.86
CA ASN A 88 -13.68 -16.51 -11.51
C ASN A 88 -12.40 -16.42 -12.35
N ASP A 89 -12.48 -16.02 -13.62
CA ASP A 89 -11.31 -15.87 -14.49
C ASP A 89 -10.33 -14.82 -13.95
N HIS A 90 -10.83 -13.67 -13.46
CA HIS A 90 -9.98 -12.68 -12.80
C HIS A 90 -9.25 -13.27 -11.58
N LEU A 91 -9.95 -14.05 -10.77
CA LEU A 91 -9.43 -14.63 -9.54
C LEU A 91 -8.41 -15.75 -9.83
N THR A 92 -8.69 -16.61 -10.81
CA THR A 92 -7.77 -17.67 -11.25
C THR A 92 -6.52 -17.06 -11.88
N HIS A 93 -6.64 -16.03 -12.73
CA HIS A 93 -5.46 -15.35 -13.26
C HIS A 93 -4.63 -14.68 -12.15
N PHE A 94 -5.28 -14.07 -11.15
CA PHE A 94 -4.57 -13.55 -9.99
C PHE A 94 -3.82 -14.64 -9.22
N GLN A 95 -4.46 -15.79 -8.94
CA GLN A 95 -3.79 -16.95 -8.32
C GLN A 95 -2.57 -17.42 -9.12
N ASN A 96 -2.71 -17.49 -10.45
CA ASN A 96 -1.62 -17.89 -11.34
C ASN A 96 -0.44 -16.91 -11.29
N LEU A 97 -0.68 -15.60 -11.11
CA LEU A 97 0.41 -14.63 -10.91
C LEU A 97 1.19 -14.87 -9.62
N LEU A 98 0.55 -15.45 -8.59
CA LEU A 98 1.19 -15.76 -7.30
C LEU A 98 1.86 -17.14 -7.29
N ALA A 99 1.74 -17.93 -8.36
CA ALA A 99 2.32 -19.26 -8.45
C ALA A 99 3.84 -19.25 -8.19
N GLY A 100 4.30 -20.25 -7.44
CA GLY A 100 5.70 -20.31 -7.01
C GLY A 100 6.07 -19.26 -5.94
N ASN A 101 5.09 -18.75 -5.19
CA ASN A 101 5.25 -17.77 -4.12
C ASN A 101 5.91 -16.45 -4.58
N ARG A 102 5.61 -16.03 -5.81
CA ARG A 102 6.12 -14.79 -6.40
C ARG A 102 5.16 -13.64 -6.08
N VAL A 103 5.71 -12.44 -5.85
CA VAL A 103 4.93 -11.20 -5.79
C VAL A 103 4.95 -10.54 -7.17
N PRO A 104 3.79 -10.30 -7.80
CA PRO A 104 3.73 -9.69 -9.12
C PRO A 104 4.04 -8.18 -9.05
N ASN A 105 4.29 -7.56 -10.20
CA ASN A 105 4.43 -6.10 -10.30
C ASN A 105 3.09 -5.40 -10.57
N LEU A 106 3.08 -4.05 -10.57
CA LEU A 106 1.86 -3.27 -10.79
C LEU A 106 1.25 -3.53 -12.17
N ILE A 107 2.07 -3.68 -13.20
CA ILE A 107 1.61 -3.94 -14.58
C ILE A 107 0.90 -5.29 -14.67
N GLN A 108 1.48 -6.33 -14.09
CA GLN A 108 0.92 -7.69 -14.09
C GLN A 108 -0.45 -7.72 -13.41
N VAL A 109 -0.56 -7.14 -12.21
CA VAL A 109 -1.85 -7.10 -11.49
C VAL A 109 -2.84 -6.15 -12.19
N GLY A 110 -2.38 -5.00 -12.67
CA GLY A 110 -3.21 -4.04 -13.41
C GLY A 110 -3.76 -4.62 -14.72
N GLY A 111 -2.98 -5.46 -15.41
CA GLY A 111 -3.38 -6.15 -16.63
C GLY A 111 -4.50 -7.17 -16.44
N LEU A 112 -4.81 -7.56 -15.21
CA LEU A 112 -5.94 -8.44 -14.91
C LEU A 112 -7.30 -7.75 -15.06
N GLY A 113 -7.36 -6.41 -15.09
CA GLY A 113 -8.62 -5.68 -15.26
C GLY A 113 -9.63 -5.87 -14.12
N ILE A 114 -9.16 -6.18 -12.91
CA ILE A 114 -10.03 -6.46 -11.76
C ILE A 114 -10.88 -5.21 -11.42
N PRO A 115 -12.22 -5.34 -11.28
CA PRO A 115 -13.10 -4.23 -10.91
C PRO A 115 -12.68 -3.56 -9.60
N GLU A 116 -12.85 -2.25 -9.47
CA GLU A 116 -12.36 -1.43 -8.34
C GLU A 116 -10.83 -1.32 -8.17
N PHE A 117 -10.02 -2.22 -8.73
CA PHE A 117 -8.56 -2.19 -8.65
C PHE A 117 -7.96 -1.34 -9.77
N SER A 118 -8.41 -0.10 -9.86
CA SER A 118 -7.89 0.85 -10.86
C SER A 118 -6.72 1.67 -10.29
N GLY A 119 -5.61 1.68 -11.03
CA GLY A 119 -4.46 2.52 -10.74
C GLY A 119 -3.53 2.00 -9.65
N VAL A 120 -2.43 2.74 -9.44
CA VAL A 120 -1.36 2.33 -8.54
C VAL A 120 -1.83 2.25 -7.09
N SER A 121 -2.68 3.17 -6.63
CA SER A 121 -3.12 3.25 -5.22
C SER A 121 -3.73 1.96 -4.67
N PHE A 122 -4.46 1.20 -5.48
CA PHE A 122 -5.06 -0.07 -5.05
C PHE A 122 -4.13 -1.25 -5.31
N VAL A 123 -3.49 -1.29 -6.47
CA VAL A 123 -2.59 -2.38 -6.80
C VAL A 123 -1.38 -2.41 -5.86
N SER A 124 -0.80 -1.27 -5.49
CA SER A 124 0.28 -1.22 -4.49
C SER A 124 -0.15 -1.73 -3.12
N LYS A 125 -1.43 -1.60 -2.74
CA LYS A 125 -1.95 -2.19 -1.49
C LYS A 125 -1.98 -3.71 -1.56
N VAL A 126 -2.38 -4.28 -2.71
CA VAL A 126 -2.32 -5.73 -2.93
C VAL A 126 -0.88 -6.21 -2.75
N LEU A 127 0.08 -5.55 -3.40
CA LEU A 127 1.49 -5.92 -3.29
C LEU A 127 2.04 -5.79 -1.85
N MET A 128 1.66 -4.73 -1.15
CA MET A 128 2.00 -4.53 0.27
C MET A 128 1.43 -5.63 1.16
N PHE A 129 0.17 -6.04 0.98
CA PHE A 129 -0.41 -7.15 1.75
C PHE A 129 0.18 -8.51 1.37
N LEU A 130 0.68 -8.67 0.15
CA LEU A 130 1.44 -9.86 -0.24
C LEU A 130 2.80 -9.89 0.45
N ASN A 131 3.55 -8.78 0.47
CA ASN A 131 4.87 -8.73 1.10
C ASN A 131 5.16 -7.35 1.73
N PRO A 132 4.76 -7.13 3.00
CA PRO A 132 4.93 -5.84 3.66
C PRO A 132 6.39 -5.50 3.98
N ASN A 133 7.30 -6.49 3.91
CA ASN A 133 8.73 -6.26 4.15
C ASN A 133 9.36 -5.47 3.01
N ASP A 134 8.96 -5.76 1.77
CA ASP A 134 9.58 -5.22 0.55
C ASP A 134 8.65 -4.35 -0.30
N TYR A 135 7.37 -4.23 0.08
CA TYR A 135 6.37 -3.46 -0.64
C TYR A 135 5.62 -2.53 0.31
N CYS A 136 5.31 -1.33 -0.19
CA CYS A 136 4.52 -0.32 0.50
C CYS A 136 3.41 0.23 -0.42
N VAL A 137 2.59 1.14 0.09
CA VAL A 137 1.53 1.79 -0.68
C VAL A 137 2.08 3.01 -1.43
N LEU A 138 1.51 3.31 -2.60
CA LEU A 138 1.69 4.58 -3.28
C LEU A 138 0.34 5.12 -3.71
N ASP A 139 -0.19 6.10 -2.97
CA ASP A 139 -1.46 6.76 -3.26
C ASP A 139 -1.30 8.27 -3.53
N LEU A 140 -2.42 8.95 -3.79
CA LEU A 140 -2.43 10.39 -4.08
C LEU A 140 -1.98 11.25 -2.88
N LYS A 141 -2.16 10.80 -1.64
CA LYS A 141 -1.65 11.55 -0.48
C LYS A 141 -0.12 11.49 -0.46
N LEU A 142 0.46 10.31 -0.68
CA LEU A 142 1.91 10.14 -0.78
C LEU A 142 2.49 10.83 -2.02
N ALA A 143 1.74 10.93 -3.12
CA ALA A 143 2.11 11.78 -4.25
C ALA A 143 2.26 13.27 -3.86
N GLY A 144 1.76 13.70 -2.70
CA GLY A 144 2.03 15.02 -2.14
C GLY A 144 3.47 15.21 -1.65
N LEU A 145 4.22 14.13 -1.39
CA LEU A 145 5.65 14.20 -1.01
C LEU A 145 6.55 14.70 -2.15
N ARG A 146 6.01 14.76 -3.38
CA ARG A 146 6.72 15.29 -4.54
C ARG A 146 7.30 16.65 -4.22
N THR A 147 8.61 16.76 -4.40
CA THR A 147 9.34 18.02 -4.26
C THR A 147 9.91 18.41 -5.61
N SER A 148 10.40 19.64 -5.74
CA SER A 148 11.16 20.08 -6.93
C SER A 148 12.54 19.42 -7.04
N ALA A 149 12.93 18.58 -6.08
CA ALA A 149 14.19 17.85 -6.12
C ALA A 149 14.10 16.72 -7.15
N ASN A 150 14.74 16.91 -8.31
CA ASN A 150 14.65 16.01 -9.46
C ASN A 150 15.26 14.60 -9.25
N HIS A 151 15.98 14.36 -8.14
CA HIS A 151 16.64 13.08 -7.90
C HIS A 151 15.73 12.02 -7.24
N ARG A 152 14.63 12.43 -6.60
CA ARG A 152 13.72 11.52 -5.88
C ARG A 152 12.77 10.78 -6.81
N ALA A 153 12.43 9.54 -6.45
CA ALA A 153 11.51 8.68 -7.20
C ALA A 153 10.19 9.40 -7.51
N LEU A 154 9.53 9.92 -6.47
CA LEU A 154 8.20 10.53 -6.61
C LEU A 154 8.21 11.78 -7.49
N SER A 155 9.33 12.48 -7.66
CA SER A 155 9.42 13.64 -8.55
C SER A 155 9.08 13.28 -10.01
N ARG A 156 9.38 12.04 -10.42
CA ARG A 156 9.06 11.46 -11.74
C ARG A 156 7.64 10.87 -11.84
N LEU A 157 6.88 10.86 -10.75
CA LEU A 157 5.54 10.28 -10.71
C LEU A 157 4.57 11.04 -11.62
N VAL A 158 3.94 10.33 -12.55
CA VAL A 158 2.91 10.91 -13.43
C VAL A 158 1.54 10.69 -12.82
N VAL A 159 0.89 11.79 -12.43
CA VAL A 159 -0.40 11.79 -11.74
C VAL A 159 -1.46 12.44 -12.63
N ASN A 160 -2.59 11.78 -12.83
CA ASN A 160 -3.78 12.43 -13.35
C ASN A 160 -4.59 13.02 -12.19
N LYS A 161 -5.41 14.05 -12.46
CA LYS A 161 -6.16 14.81 -11.44
C LYS A 161 -6.82 13.97 -10.34
N THR A 162 -7.27 12.75 -10.64
CA THR A 162 -8.01 11.88 -9.71
C THR A 162 -7.37 10.53 -9.43
N HIS A 163 -6.25 10.16 -10.08
CA HIS A 163 -5.62 8.85 -9.89
C HIS A 163 -4.20 8.78 -10.48
N ILE A 164 -3.42 7.82 -9.98
CA ILE A 164 -2.11 7.43 -10.54
C ILE A 164 -2.35 6.23 -11.46
N ARG A 165 -2.12 6.41 -12.77
CA ARG A 165 -2.29 5.30 -13.73
C ARG A 165 -1.15 4.29 -13.61
N ILE A 166 -1.45 3.04 -13.92
CA ILE A 166 -0.43 1.99 -14.09
C ILE A 166 0.14 2.16 -15.49
N THR A 167 1.43 2.49 -15.55
CA THR A 167 2.23 2.64 -16.77
C THR A 167 3.63 2.14 -16.45
N GLU A 168 4.46 1.87 -17.46
CA GLU A 168 5.87 1.51 -17.25
C GLU A 168 6.63 2.56 -16.45
N ASN A 169 6.41 3.85 -16.74
CA ASN A 169 7.00 4.94 -15.95
C ASN A 169 6.59 4.86 -14.47
N ASN A 170 5.29 4.74 -14.18
CA ASN A 170 4.83 4.72 -12.80
C ASN A 170 5.16 3.41 -12.07
N GLN A 171 5.38 2.31 -12.80
CA GLN A 171 5.98 1.09 -12.28
C GLN A 171 7.41 1.36 -11.79
N ALA A 172 8.26 1.91 -12.65
CA ALA A 172 9.64 2.23 -12.27
C ALA A 172 9.70 3.19 -11.07
N VAL A 173 8.85 4.23 -11.06
CA VAL A 173 8.75 5.16 -9.92
C VAL A 173 8.32 4.45 -8.64
N TYR A 174 7.38 3.50 -8.73
CA TYR A 174 6.96 2.73 -7.56
C TYR A 174 8.08 1.82 -7.04
N ASP A 175 8.85 1.20 -7.93
CA ASP A 175 9.99 0.37 -7.56
C ASP A 175 11.08 1.20 -6.86
N ASP A 176 11.40 2.37 -7.43
CA ASP A 176 12.34 3.32 -6.83
C ASP A 176 11.84 3.84 -5.47
N TRP A 177 10.53 4.12 -5.34
CA TRP A 177 9.94 4.54 -4.06
C TRP A 177 10.10 3.48 -2.97
N ARG A 178 9.90 2.19 -3.30
CA ARG A 178 10.11 1.09 -2.36
C ARG A 178 11.57 1.01 -1.91
N GLU A 179 12.49 1.20 -2.84
CA GLU A 179 13.92 1.19 -2.54
C GLU A 179 14.35 2.40 -1.71
N GLU A 180 13.80 3.59 -1.97
CA GLU A 180 14.01 4.76 -1.13
C GLU A 180 13.49 4.53 0.31
N CYS A 181 12.31 3.93 0.47
CA CYS A 181 11.82 3.55 1.80
C CYS A 181 12.75 2.56 2.50
N ARG A 182 13.28 1.57 1.78
CA ARG A 182 14.27 0.62 2.33
C ARG A 182 15.55 1.34 2.76
N SER A 183 16.11 2.18 1.89
CA SER A 183 17.32 2.95 2.15
C SER A 183 17.17 3.86 3.38
N ILE A 184 16.00 4.48 3.55
CA ILE A 184 15.70 5.28 4.76
C ILE A 184 15.73 4.42 6.01
N SER A 185 15.15 3.21 5.97
CA SER A 185 15.20 2.27 7.09
C SER A 185 16.63 1.86 7.42
N ASP A 186 17.39 1.45 6.41
CA ASP A 186 18.75 0.95 6.58
C ASP A 186 19.68 2.04 7.13
N HIS A 187 19.61 3.24 6.57
CA HIS A 187 20.53 4.33 6.91
C HIS A 187 20.21 5.02 8.24
N TYR A 188 18.92 5.27 8.54
CA TYR A 188 18.54 6.07 9.71
C TYR A 188 17.99 5.24 10.88
N PHE A 189 17.66 3.97 10.63
CA PHE A 189 17.05 3.08 11.62
C PHE A 189 17.70 1.68 11.67
N ALA A 190 18.87 1.51 11.05
CA ALA A 190 19.62 0.25 11.03
C ALA A 190 18.78 -0.96 10.56
N GLY A 191 17.85 -0.73 9.63
CA GLY A 191 16.97 -1.76 9.08
C GLY A 191 15.87 -2.23 10.04
N GLN A 192 15.63 -1.51 11.14
CA GLN A 192 14.61 -1.88 12.14
C GLN A 192 13.18 -1.85 11.58
N TYR A 193 12.91 -0.98 10.60
CA TYR A 193 11.58 -0.78 10.04
C TYR A 193 11.46 -1.44 8.67
N ARG A 194 10.29 -2.03 8.36
CA ARG A 194 10.01 -2.57 7.04
C ARG A 194 9.75 -1.43 6.05
N VAL A 195 9.79 -1.73 4.76
CA VAL A 195 9.45 -0.77 3.69
C VAL A 195 8.07 -0.13 3.92
N VAL A 196 7.06 -0.94 4.30
CA VAL A 196 5.71 -0.43 4.63
C VAL A 196 5.70 0.48 5.87
N ASP A 197 6.54 0.22 6.86
CA ASP A 197 6.51 0.99 8.11
C ASP A 197 7.05 2.40 7.87
N VAL A 198 8.10 2.55 7.06
CA VAL A 198 8.62 3.87 6.64
C VAL A 198 7.58 4.67 5.85
N GLU A 199 6.92 4.02 4.88
CA GLU A 199 5.83 4.65 4.11
C GLU A 199 4.69 5.13 5.03
N ARG A 200 4.26 4.29 5.97
CA ARG A 200 3.26 4.64 6.98
C ARG A 200 3.70 5.80 7.86
N GLY A 201 4.99 5.91 8.16
CA GLY A 201 5.58 7.08 8.82
C GLY A 201 5.29 8.37 8.03
N PHE A 202 5.59 8.39 6.73
CA PHE A 202 5.27 9.53 5.88
C PHE A 202 3.76 9.78 5.77
N PHE A 203 2.97 8.73 5.60
CA PHE A 203 1.51 8.82 5.57
C PHE A 203 0.96 9.45 6.85
N GLY A 204 1.47 9.05 8.02
CA GLY A 204 1.11 9.59 9.33
C GLY A 204 1.47 11.07 9.51
N LEU A 205 2.62 11.52 8.98
CA LEU A 205 2.98 12.94 8.97
C LEU A 205 1.98 13.75 8.11
N ILE A 206 1.65 13.24 6.93
CA ILE A 206 0.67 13.89 6.03
C ILE A 206 -0.72 13.92 6.68
N GLY A 207 -1.15 12.82 7.31
CA GLY A 207 -2.42 12.72 8.05
C GLY A 207 -2.54 13.75 9.18
N ARG A 208 -1.43 14.06 9.86
CA ARG A 208 -1.33 15.09 10.91
C ARG A 208 -1.11 16.51 10.37
N ARG A 209 -1.34 16.74 9.07
CA ARG A 209 -1.16 18.02 8.37
C ARG A 209 0.28 18.55 8.37
N GLN A 210 1.27 17.66 8.51
CA GLN A 210 2.70 18.00 8.52
C GLN A 210 3.34 17.72 7.15
N LEU A 211 2.65 18.04 6.05
CA LEU A 211 3.13 17.78 4.69
C LEU A 211 4.50 18.41 4.42
N GLN A 212 4.70 19.67 4.83
CA GLN A 212 5.97 20.37 4.61
C GLN A 212 7.15 19.67 5.31
N LEU A 213 6.91 19.17 6.52
CA LEU A 213 7.91 18.38 7.26
C LEU A 213 8.18 17.06 6.54
N ALA A 214 7.14 16.35 6.12
CA ALA A 214 7.27 15.08 5.38
C ALA A 214 8.07 15.27 4.08
N GLN A 215 7.80 16.34 3.32
CA GLN A 215 8.57 16.71 2.13
C GLN A 215 10.03 17.05 2.45
N THR A 216 10.27 17.75 3.56
CA THR A 216 11.64 18.14 3.99
C THR A 216 12.45 16.91 4.36
N ILE A 217 11.85 15.97 5.11
CA ILE A 217 12.46 14.69 5.46
C ILE A 217 12.73 13.90 4.18
N TYR A 218 11.72 13.68 3.34
CA TYR A 218 11.87 12.89 2.12
C TYR A 218 12.91 13.45 1.15
N ALA A 219 12.97 14.77 0.96
CA ALA A 219 13.97 15.38 0.09
C ALA A 219 15.41 15.23 0.62
N ALA A 220 15.59 15.19 1.95
CA ALA A 220 16.89 15.13 2.61
C ALA A 220 17.41 13.69 2.82
N ALA A 221 16.51 12.72 3.00
CA ALA A 221 16.82 11.37 3.49
C ALA A 221 17.72 10.55 2.56
#